data_AF-A0A7C2EE88-F1
#
_entry.id   AF-A0A7C2EE88-F1
#
_cell.length_a   1.000
_cell.length_b   1.000
_cell.length_c   1.000
_cell.angle_alpha   90.00
_cell.angle_beta   90.00
_cell.angle_gamma   90.00
#
_symmetry.space_group_name_H-M   'P 1'
#
loop_
_entity.id
_entity.type
_entity.pdbx_description
1 polymer ?
#
loop_
_entity_poly.entity_id
_entity_poly.type
_entity_poly.pdbx_seq_one_letter_code
_entity_poly.pdbx_strand_id
1 'polypeptide(L)'
;MKSVRDTGRSFQPARVMAGPRRGSGSRPKTGQRRTRMAGEMRSIGLWIARAALGAGMLALLAMGIRPVPVWAQDARDAQQLVERAKYTIESFQDDPNMGEFRNALKQAKAVLILPQVVRLGFLFGGSGGSGVLMASDGKGGWNGPAFYTLGTVSFGALAGAEAAEVVVLAMSDRGLNAMLRTSVKLGVDASLTLGPVGAGVGAATANLSADLVIFERGKGLYAGLSIDGAVLDARETLNRLYYGQEVTTTDILLTGEPKNPHAGGLASVLTRMMVEQK
;
A
#
# COMPACT_ATOMS: atom_id res chain seq x y z
N MET A 1 36.54 -34.89 -42.68
CA MET A 1 37.90 -34.66 -43.21
C MET A 1 38.45 -33.36 -42.61
N LYS A 2 39.58 -33.43 -41.86
CA LYS A 2 40.44 -32.35 -41.27
C LYS A 2 39.74 -31.43 -40.24
N SER A 3 40.28 -31.06 -39.07
CA SER A 3 41.64 -30.97 -38.48
C SER A 3 41.45 -30.85 -36.95
N VAL A 4 42.03 -31.61 -36.00
CA VAL A 4 43.41 -31.90 -35.57
C VAL A 4 44.17 -30.71 -34.91
N ARG A 5 44.35 -30.86 -33.58
CA ARG A 5 45.43 -30.45 -32.62
C ARG A 5 45.64 -28.98 -32.23
N ASP A 6 45.62 -28.71 -30.92
CA ASP A 6 46.82 -28.38 -30.08
C ASP A 6 46.42 -28.43 -28.58
N THR A 7 46.95 -29.24 -27.65
CA THR A 7 48.24 -29.32 -26.91
C THR A 7 48.73 -28.07 -26.15
N GLY A 8 48.86 -28.19 -24.81
CA GLY A 8 49.60 -27.21 -23.98
C GLY A 8 49.39 -27.34 -22.46
N ARG A 9 50.14 -28.25 -21.79
CA ARG A 9 50.33 -28.28 -20.31
C ARG A 9 51.60 -27.49 -19.94
N SER A 10 51.60 -26.80 -18.79
CA SER A 10 52.79 -26.56 -17.94
C SER A 10 52.35 -26.12 -16.53
N PHE A 11 52.57 -26.91 -15.47
CA PHE A 11 53.76 -27.04 -14.60
C PHE A 11 53.96 -25.88 -13.59
N GLN A 12 53.66 -26.17 -12.31
CA GLN A 12 54.18 -25.47 -11.11
C GLN A 12 55.60 -25.98 -10.77
N PRO A 13 56.40 -25.20 -10.03
CA PRO A 13 57.02 -25.79 -8.84
C PRO A 13 57.14 -24.88 -7.61
N ALA A 14 57.23 -25.56 -6.45
CA ALA A 14 57.34 -25.08 -5.08
C ALA A 14 58.66 -24.38 -4.73
N ARG A 15 58.64 -23.51 -3.70
CA ARG A 15 59.83 -22.87 -3.12
C ARG A 15 59.91 -23.07 -1.60
N VAL A 16 60.67 -24.10 -1.23
CA VAL A 16 61.70 -24.28 -0.18
C VAL A 16 61.69 -23.40 1.09
N MET A 17 61.68 -24.12 2.23
CA MET A 17 61.97 -23.75 3.62
C MET A 17 63.42 -23.30 3.88
N ALA A 18 63.63 -22.33 4.77
CA ALA A 18 64.94 -22.03 5.38
C ALA A 18 64.79 -21.85 6.91
N GLY A 19 65.62 -22.59 7.67
CA GLY A 19 65.56 -22.74 9.13
C GLY A 19 66.18 -21.62 9.98
N PRO A 20 66.22 -21.77 11.32
CA PRO A 20 66.48 -20.68 12.26
C PRO A 20 67.96 -20.56 12.65
N ARG A 21 68.43 -19.32 12.85
CA ARG A 21 69.73 -19.04 13.50
C ARG A 21 69.53 -18.36 14.85
N ARG A 22 70.02 -19.02 15.91
CA ARG A 22 70.25 -18.46 17.26
C ARG A 22 71.47 -17.54 17.26
N GLY A 23 71.46 -16.51 18.11
CA GLY A 23 72.69 -16.05 18.75
C GLY A 23 72.70 -14.64 19.34
N SER A 24 72.99 -14.60 20.64
CA SER A 24 73.75 -13.58 21.37
C SER A 24 73.03 -12.36 21.94
N GLY A 25 73.01 -12.28 23.27
CA GLY A 25 72.51 -11.15 24.05
C GLY A 25 73.57 -10.11 24.40
N SER A 26 73.10 -8.98 24.89
CA SER A 26 73.86 -8.10 25.77
C SER A 26 72.90 -7.37 26.73
N ARG A 27 73.31 -7.31 28.00
CA ARG A 27 72.55 -6.78 29.15
C ARG A 27 72.48 -5.23 29.12
N PRO A 28 71.38 -4.60 29.59
CA PRO A 28 71.24 -3.14 29.60
C PRO A 28 71.94 -2.48 30.81
N LYS A 29 72.59 -1.33 30.58
CA LYS A 29 73.09 -0.44 31.65
C LYS A 29 71.94 0.37 32.26
N THR A 30 71.66 0.05 33.51
CA THR A 30 70.76 0.72 34.46
C THR A 30 71.33 2.10 34.82
N GLY A 31 70.63 3.19 34.48
CA GLY A 31 71.05 4.52 34.93
C GLY A 31 70.27 5.69 34.35
N GLN A 32 69.71 5.54 33.15
CA GLN A 32 69.06 6.66 32.44
C GLN A 32 67.52 6.62 32.53
N ARG A 33 66.98 5.97 33.56
CA ARG A 33 65.53 5.69 33.70
C ARG A 33 64.77 6.67 34.58
N ARG A 34 65.41 7.61 35.27
CA ARG A 34 64.70 8.42 36.29
C ARG A 34 64.11 9.74 35.81
N THR A 35 64.51 10.28 34.66
CA THR A 35 64.00 11.60 34.20
C THR A 35 63.13 11.56 32.94
N ARG A 36 62.95 10.39 32.29
CA ARG A 36 62.01 10.24 31.16
C ARG A 36 60.64 9.65 31.50
N MET A 37 60.46 9.08 32.70
CA MET A 37 59.22 8.36 33.01
C MET A 37 58.00 9.23 33.32
N ALA A 38 58.19 10.49 33.75
CA ALA A 38 57.07 11.37 34.07
C ALA A 38 56.35 11.94 32.83
N GLY A 39 57.03 11.99 31.67
CA GLY A 39 56.47 12.50 30.42
C GLY A 39 55.69 11.45 29.62
N GLU A 40 56.19 10.20 29.56
CA GLU A 40 55.57 9.13 28.76
C GLU A 40 54.28 8.57 29.38
N MET A 41 54.08 8.68 30.70
CA MET A 41 52.85 8.17 31.33
C MET A 41 51.61 9.05 31.10
N ARG A 42 51.78 10.32 30.71
CA ARG A 42 50.63 11.22 30.42
C ARG A 42 50.11 11.07 28.98
N SER A 43 50.93 10.58 28.04
CA SER A 43 50.53 10.41 26.64
C SER A 43 49.75 9.12 26.42
N ILE A 44 50.10 8.02 27.09
CA ILE A 44 49.46 6.70 26.88
C ILE A 44 47.97 6.70 27.28
N GLY A 45 47.62 7.35 28.39
CA GLY A 45 46.22 7.47 28.83
C GLY A 45 45.34 8.27 27.86
N LEU A 46 45.91 9.27 27.20
CA LEU A 46 45.20 10.11 26.22
C LEU A 46 44.97 9.36 24.89
N TRP A 47 45.91 8.49 24.49
CA TRP A 47 45.76 7.63 23.30
C TRP A 47 44.69 6.55 23.49
N ILE A 48 44.59 5.94 24.68
CA ILE A 48 43.55 4.94 25.00
C ILE A 48 42.15 5.61 25.06
N ALA A 49 42.05 6.80 25.66
CA ALA A 49 40.78 7.53 25.75
C ALA A 49 40.25 8.00 24.37
N ARG A 50 41.13 8.45 23.45
CA ARG A 50 40.72 8.84 22.09
C ARG A 50 40.36 7.64 21.21
N ALA A 51 41.01 6.48 21.41
CA ALA A 51 40.67 5.25 20.70
C ALA A 51 39.30 4.68 21.14
N ALA A 52 38.97 4.74 22.43
CA ALA A 52 37.68 4.30 22.95
C ALA A 52 36.50 5.17 22.46
N LEU A 53 36.69 6.48 22.34
CA LEU A 53 35.68 7.40 21.80
C LEU A 53 35.47 7.24 20.28
N GLY A 54 36.53 6.93 19.52
CA GLY A 54 36.43 6.66 18.08
C GLY A 54 35.70 5.35 17.75
N ALA A 55 35.91 4.30 18.53
CA ALA A 55 35.24 3.00 18.35
C ALA A 55 33.75 3.04 18.72
N GLY A 56 33.37 3.79 19.77
CA GLY A 56 31.97 3.99 20.15
C GLY A 56 31.16 4.77 19.11
N MET A 57 31.78 5.73 18.42
CA MET A 57 31.11 6.55 17.39
C MET A 57 30.92 5.78 16.07
N LEU A 58 31.83 4.86 15.72
CA LEU A 58 31.68 3.95 14.58
C LEU A 58 30.65 2.84 14.86
N ALA A 59 30.52 2.37 16.11
CA ALA A 59 29.46 1.41 16.49
C ALA A 59 28.06 2.04 16.47
N LEU A 60 27.93 3.34 16.82
CA LEU A 60 26.67 4.09 16.72
C LEU A 60 26.28 4.42 15.28
N LEU A 61 27.26 4.65 14.39
CA LEU A 61 27.01 4.83 12.94
C LEU A 61 26.67 3.52 12.21
N ALA A 62 27.10 2.36 12.73
CA ALA A 62 26.74 1.05 12.18
C ALA A 62 25.32 0.57 12.59
N MET A 63 24.64 1.29 13.50
CA MET A 63 23.32 0.93 14.04
C MET A 63 22.18 1.82 13.52
N GLY A 64 22.35 2.50 12.38
CA GLY A 64 21.41 3.52 11.93
C GLY A 64 21.09 3.43 10.45
N ILE A 65 20.28 2.42 10.09
CA ILE A 65 19.26 2.35 9.01
C ILE A 65 19.07 0.85 8.76
N ARG A 66 18.06 0.27 9.41
CA ARG A 66 17.56 -1.05 9.00
C ARG A 66 16.76 -0.80 7.72
N PRO A 67 17.14 -1.31 6.54
CA PRO A 67 16.27 -1.24 5.37
C PRO A 67 15.01 -2.01 5.73
N VAL A 68 13.91 -1.29 5.97
CA VAL A 68 12.60 -1.94 6.08
C VAL A 68 12.33 -2.48 4.68
N PRO A 69 12.09 -3.80 4.52
CA PRO A 69 11.79 -4.34 3.20
C PRO A 69 10.57 -3.61 2.63
N VAL A 70 10.66 -3.13 1.39
CA VAL A 70 9.62 -2.33 0.70
C VAL A 70 8.23 -3.00 0.77
N TRP A 71 8.18 -4.34 0.76
CA TRP A 71 6.95 -5.12 0.90
C TRP A 71 6.20 -4.91 2.21
N ALA A 72 6.93 -4.63 3.31
CA ALA A 72 6.31 -4.34 4.59
C ALA A 72 5.66 -2.95 4.63
N GLN A 73 6.08 -2.04 3.76
CA GLN A 73 5.46 -0.72 3.61
C GLN A 73 4.16 -0.83 2.82
N ASP A 74 4.17 -1.52 1.68
CA ASP A 74 2.97 -1.74 0.85
C ASP A 74 1.84 -2.46 1.63
N ALA A 75 2.19 -3.49 2.41
CA ALA A 75 1.20 -4.19 3.25
C ALA A 75 0.60 -3.28 4.35
N ARG A 76 1.40 -2.36 4.91
CA ARG A 76 0.89 -1.36 5.86
C ARG A 76 0.01 -0.33 5.17
N ASP A 77 0.39 0.13 3.98
CA ASP A 77 -0.39 1.08 3.21
C ASP A 77 -1.74 0.48 2.79
N ALA A 78 -1.76 -0.81 2.44
CA ALA A 78 -2.98 -1.59 2.22
C ALA A 78 -3.87 -1.61 3.48
N GLN A 79 -3.32 -1.92 4.66
CA GLN A 79 -4.06 -1.89 5.93
C GLN A 79 -4.62 -0.49 6.24
N GLN A 80 -3.84 0.56 6.02
CA GLN A 80 -4.29 1.94 6.21
C GLN A 80 -5.43 2.29 5.25
N LEU A 81 -5.37 1.81 4.00
CA LEU A 81 -6.43 2.05 3.02
C LEU A 81 -7.74 1.37 3.45
N VAL A 82 -7.68 0.16 4.01
CA VAL A 82 -8.85 -0.53 4.59
C VAL A 82 -9.42 0.26 5.77
N GLU A 83 -8.58 0.75 6.68
CA GLU A 83 -9.04 1.53 7.83
C GLU A 83 -9.66 2.87 7.41
N ARG A 84 -9.08 3.56 6.41
CA ARG A 84 -9.67 4.78 5.84
C ARG A 84 -11.01 4.48 5.17
N ALA A 85 -11.14 3.37 4.45
CA ALA A 85 -12.41 2.95 3.85
C ALA A 85 -13.48 2.67 4.90
N LYS A 86 -13.11 2.08 6.03
CA LYS A 86 -14.01 1.91 7.18
C LYS A 86 -14.50 3.26 7.69
N TYR A 87 -13.61 4.22 7.94
CA TYR A 87 -14.01 5.57 8.37
C TYR A 87 -14.89 6.27 7.33
N THR A 88 -14.61 6.12 6.03
CA THR A 88 -15.45 6.68 4.98
C THR A 88 -16.87 6.12 5.06
N ILE A 89 -17.05 4.80 5.20
CA ILE A 89 -18.38 4.20 5.34
C ILE A 89 -19.10 4.67 6.61
N GLU A 90 -18.43 4.69 7.77
CA GLU A 90 -18.99 5.20 9.02
C GLU A 90 -19.46 6.65 8.85
N SER A 91 -18.65 7.45 8.17
CA SER A 91 -18.95 8.86 7.95
C SER A 91 -20.10 9.11 6.96
N PHE A 92 -20.33 8.21 6.00
CA PHE A 92 -21.52 8.20 5.14
C PHE A 92 -22.74 7.70 5.92
N GLN A 93 -22.56 6.76 6.85
CA GLN A 93 -23.62 6.29 7.75
C GLN A 93 -24.12 7.40 8.67
N ASP A 94 -23.21 8.22 9.21
CA ASP A 94 -23.54 9.28 10.17
C ASP A 94 -24.10 10.55 9.52
N ASP A 95 -23.91 10.73 8.20
CA ASP A 95 -24.40 11.92 7.50
C ASP A 95 -25.94 11.88 7.34
N PRO A 96 -26.68 12.87 7.87
CA PRO A 96 -28.15 12.90 7.76
C PRO A 96 -28.63 12.96 6.30
N ASN A 97 -27.83 13.52 5.39
CA ASN A 97 -28.18 13.66 3.97
C ASN A 97 -27.97 12.37 3.15
N MET A 98 -27.37 11.33 3.75
CA MET A 98 -27.05 10.05 3.09
C MET A 98 -28.09 8.95 3.36
N GLY A 99 -29.37 9.32 3.54
CA GLY A 99 -30.46 8.36 3.74
C GLY A 99 -30.60 7.37 2.58
N GLU A 100 -30.49 7.87 1.35
CA GLU A 100 -30.61 7.04 0.14
C GLU A 100 -29.41 6.11 -0.05
N PHE A 101 -28.21 6.54 0.34
CA PHE A 101 -27.04 5.66 0.40
C PHE A 101 -27.28 4.47 1.33
N ARG A 102 -27.79 4.72 2.54
CA ARG A 102 -28.11 3.66 3.52
C ARG A 102 -29.13 2.66 2.96
N ASN A 103 -30.11 3.12 2.19
CA ASN A 103 -31.11 2.26 1.57
C ASN A 103 -30.56 1.47 0.37
N ALA A 104 -29.73 2.11 -0.46
CA ALA A 104 -29.10 1.48 -1.61
C ALA A 104 -28.08 0.42 -1.18
N LEU A 105 -27.29 0.68 -0.12
CA LEU A 105 -26.29 -0.25 0.40
C LEU A 105 -26.91 -1.60 0.83
N LYS A 106 -28.14 -1.60 1.36
CA LYS A 106 -28.87 -2.84 1.73
C LYS A 106 -29.16 -3.75 0.54
N GLN A 107 -29.24 -3.18 -0.67
CA GLN A 107 -29.56 -3.90 -1.90
C GLN A 107 -28.32 -4.11 -2.78
N ALA A 108 -27.17 -3.53 -2.39
CA ALA A 108 -25.94 -3.58 -3.17
C ALA A 108 -25.32 -4.99 -3.14
N LYS A 109 -24.90 -5.45 -4.31
CA LYS A 109 -24.15 -6.72 -4.50
C LYS A 109 -22.66 -6.54 -4.27
N ALA A 110 -22.14 -5.34 -4.49
CA ALA A 110 -20.78 -4.96 -4.14
C ALA A 110 -20.71 -3.47 -3.81
N VAL A 111 -19.68 -3.09 -3.05
CA VAL A 111 -19.36 -1.71 -2.71
C VAL A 111 -17.88 -1.44 -2.94
N LEU A 112 -17.59 -0.48 -3.81
CA LEU A 112 -16.27 0.11 -3.98
C LEU A 112 -16.19 1.36 -3.12
N ILE A 113 -15.18 1.43 -2.27
CA ILE A 113 -14.96 2.54 -1.35
C ILE A 113 -13.63 3.20 -1.73
N LEU A 114 -13.70 4.48 -2.10
CA LEU A 114 -12.56 5.31 -2.47
C LEU A 114 -12.46 6.43 -1.43
N PRO A 115 -11.64 6.26 -0.38
CA PRO A 115 -11.56 7.22 0.72
C PRO A 115 -10.99 8.58 0.30
N GLN A 116 -10.28 8.61 -0.83
CA GLN A 116 -9.70 9.83 -1.35
C GLN A 116 -9.57 9.69 -2.87
N VAL A 117 -10.43 10.42 -3.57
CA VAL A 117 -10.29 10.68 -5.00
C VAL A 117 -9.82 12.12 -5.14
N VAL A 118 -8.64 12.32 -5.71
CA VAL A 118 -8.09 13.65 -5.98
C VAL A 118 -8.36 13.99 -7.44
N ARG A 119 -8.83 15.22 -7.69
CA ARG A 119 -9.08 15.75 -9.02
C ARG A 119 -8.25 17.00 -9.21
N LEU A 120 -7.60 17.09 -10.37
CA LEU A 120 -6.76 18.21 -10.76
C LEU A 120 -7.20 18.66 -12.14
N GLY A 121 -7.37 19.97 -12.34
CA GLY A 121 -7.78 20.51 -13.63
C GLY A 121 -7.29 21.93 -13.89
N PHE A 122 -6.92 22.18 -15.14
CA PHE A 122 -6.93 23.49 -15.81
C PHE A 122 -7.00 23.26 -17.33
N LEU A 123 -8.17 23.48 -17.97
CA LEU A 123 -8.49 23.15 -19.37
C LEU A 123 -8.47 21.64 -19.70
N PHE A 124 -7.47 20.93 -19.22
CA PHE A 124 -7.37 19.47 -19.16
C PHE A 124 -7.18 19.07 -17.69
N GLY A 125 -7.71 17.92 -17.32
CA GLY A 125 -7.63 17.42 -15.96
C GLY A 125 -7.70 15.91 -15.89
N GLY A 126 -7.54 15.40 -14.68
CA GLY A 126 -7.72 14.00 -14.38
C GLY A 126 -8.10 13.80 -12.93
N SER A 127 -8.67 12.63 -12.65
CA SER A 127 -8.89 12.18 -11.28
C SER A 127 -8.17 10.88 -11.02
N GLY A 128 -7.79 10.67 -9.77
CA GLY A 128 -7.14 9.45 -9.32
C GLY A 128 -7.41 9.16 -7.86
N GLY A 129 -7.56 7.89 -7.54
CA GLY A 129 -7.77 7.44 -6.16
C GLY A 129 -7.45 5.96 -6.00
N SER A 130 -7.16 5.55 -4.77
CA SER A 130 -7.09 4.13 -4.41
C SER A 130 -8.27 3.79 -3.52
N GLY A 131 -8.74 2.55 -3.63
CA GLY A 131 -9.90 2.10 -2.88
C GLY A 131 -9.91 0.60 -2.66
N VAL A 132 -10.96 0.16 -2.00
CA VAL A 132 -11.23 -1.24 -1.70
C VAL A 132 -12.61 -1.62 -2.19
N LEU A 133 -12.70 -2.77 -2.84
CA LEU A 133 -13.94 -3.40 -3.27
C LEU A 133 -14.29 -4.51 -2.29
N MET A 134 -15.56 -4.54 -1.87
CA MET A 134 -16.13 -5.65 -1.11
C MET A 134 -17.40 -6.15 -1.78
N ALA A 135 -17.63 -7.45 -1.76
CA ALA A 135 -18.79 -8.09 -2.38
C ALA A 135 -19.69 -8.70 -1.31
N SER A 136 -21.00 -8.60 -1.48
CA SER A 136 -21.95 -9.26 -0.60
C SER A 136 -21.90 -10.77 -0.83
N ASP A 137 -21.96 -11.55 0.24
CA ASP A 137 -22.05 -13.02 0.17
C ASP A 137 -23.49 -13.52 -0.07
N GLY A 138 -24.46 -12.61 -0.17
CA GLY A 138 -25.89 -12.90 -0.31
C GLY A 138 -26.56 -13.47 0.96
N LYS A 139 -25.81 -13.64 2.05
CA LYS A 139 -26.25 -14.20 3.35
C LYS A 139 -26.16 -13.17 4.49
N GLY A 140 -25.84 -11.92 4.17
CA GLY A 140 -25.70 -10.81 5.13
C GLY A 140 -24.26 -10.52 5.55
N GLY A 141 -23.29 -11.21 4.96
CA GLY A 141 -21.87 -10.96 5.10
C GLY A 141 -21.28 -10.20 3.89
N TRP A 142 -20.03 -9.80 4.06
CA TRP A 142 -19.23 -9.17 3.02
C TRP A 142 -17.87 -9.87 2.89
N ASN A 143 -17.50 -10.17 1.65
CA ASN A 143 -16.22 -10.72 1.24
C ASN A 143 -15.28 -9.61 0.76
N GLY A 144 -13.99 -9.77 1.02
CA GLY A 144 -12.96 -8.80 0.66
C GLY A 144 -12.07 -8.39 1.84
N PRO A 145 -11.32 -7.28 1.69
CA PRO A 145 -11.29 -6.37 0.55
C PRO A 145 -10.37 -6.81 -0.60
N ALA A 146 -10.74 -6.48 -1.84
CA ALA A 146 -9.81 -6.43 -2.98
C ALA A 146 -9.42 -4.98 -3.26
N PHE A 147 -8.17 -4.72 -3.61
CA PHE A 147 -7.65 -3.37 -3.81
C PHE A 147 -7.76 -2.92 -5.26
N TYR A 148 -8.21 -1.69 -5.46
CA TYR A 148 -8.38 -1.08 -6.78
C TYR A 148 -7.78 0.32 -6.85
N THR A 149 -7.40 0.73 -8.06
CA THR A 149 -7.07 2.12 -8.42
C THR A 149 -8.12 2.63 -9.39
N LEU A 150 -8.61 3.85 -9.15
CA LEU A 150 -9.44 4.62 -10.08
C LEU A 150 -8.56 5.64 -10.80
N GLY A 151 -8.73 5.79 -12.11
CA GLY A 151 -8.16 6.88 -12.89
C GLY A 151 -9.11 7.38 -13.97
N THR A 152 -9.24 8.70 -14.12
CA THR A 152 -9.97 9.33 -15.24
C THR A 152 -9.13 10.41 -15.90
N VAL A 153 -9.43 10.65 -17.18
CA VAL A 153 -9.01 11.86 -17.89
C VAL A 153 -10.28 12.66 -18.20
N SER A 154 -10.25 13.96 -17.93
CA SER A 154 -11.39 14.86 -18.15
C SER A 154 -10.96 16.09 -18.94
N PHE A 155 -11.83 16.53 -19.86
CA PHE A 155 -11.69 17.80 -20.58
C PHE A 155 -12.67 18.81 -19.95
N GLY A 156 -12.19 19.95 -19.46
CA GLY A 156 -13.08 20.91 -18.78
C GLY A 156 -12.38 22.14 -18.17
N ALA A 157 -13.17 23.20 -17.96
CA ALA A 157 -12.75 24.50 -17.46
C ALA A 157 -12.60 24.58 -15.92
N LEU A 158 -12.49 23.43 -15.22
CA LEU A 158 -12.18 23.46 -13.80
C LEU A 158 -10.72 23.87 -13.64
N ALA A 159 -10.50 24.99 -12.96
CA ALA A 159 -9.20 25.42 -12.48
C ALA A 159 -9.12 25.10 -10.99
N GLY A 160 -8.32 24.10 -10.60
CA GLY A 160 -8.12 23.80 -9.19
C GLY A 160 -7.76 22.35 -8.89
N ALA A 161 -7.69 22.09 -7.59
CA ALA A 161 -7.48 20.78 -7.01
C ALA A 161 -8.55 20.54 -5.95
N GLU A 162 -9.21 19.40 -6.01
CA GLU A 162 -10.22 18.99 -5.03
C GLU A 162 -10.04 17.53 -4.65
N ALA A 163 -10.51 17.19 -3.45
CA ALA A 163 -10.53 15.83 -2.95
C ALA A 163 -11.90 15.52 -2.36
N ALA A 164 -12.41 14.33 -2.64
CA ALA A 164 -13.63 13.82 -2.03
C ALA A 164 -13.54 12.32 -1.77
N GLU A 165 -14.45 11.86 -0.93
CA GLU A 165 -14.74 10.45 -0.73
C GLU A 165 -15.81 10.02 -1.73
N VAL A 166 -15.62 8.86 -2.33
CA VAL A 166 -16.55 8.31 -3.33
C VAL A 166 -16.86 6.87 -2.94
N VAL A 167 -18.14 6.52 -2.97
CA VAL A 167 -18.63 5.16 -2.78
C VAL A 167 -19.46 4.75 -3.98
N VAL A 168 -19.12 3.63 -4.61
CA VAL A 168 -19.85 3.10 -5.77
C VAL A 168 -20.50 1.78 -5.37
N LEU A 169 -21.82 1.71 -5.52
CA LEU A 169 -22.62 0.53 -5.24
C LEU A 169 -22.97 -0.19 -6.53
N ALA A 170 -22.67 -1.48 -6.61
CA ALA A 170 -23.18 -2.34 -7.68
C ALA A 170 -24.57 -2.86 -7.31
N MET A 171 -25.58 -2.42 -8.05
CA MET A 171 -26.99 -2.74 -7.79
C MET A 171 -27.49 -3.95 -8.61
N SER A 172 -26.75 -4.34 -9.66
CA SER A 172 -27.10 -5.45 -10.56
C SER A 172 -25.98 -6.49 -10.65
N ASP A 173 -26.30 -7.68 -11.17
CA ASP A 173 -25.29 -8.70 -11.48
C ASP A 173 -24.31 -8.22 -12.54
N ARG A 174 -24.77 -7.39 -13.49
CA ARG A 174 -23.88 -6.79 -14.48
C ARG A 174 -22.90 -5.82 -13.81
N GLY A 175 -23.36 -4.99 -12.87
CA GLY A 175 -22.51 -4.09 -12.10
C GLY A 175 -21.46 -4.85 -11.27
N LEU A 176 -21.87 -5.92 -10.58
CA LEU A 176 -20.96 -6.80 -9.85
C LEU A 176 -19.91 -7.41 -10.79
N ASN A 177 -20.35 -8.05 -11.88
CA ASN A 177 -19.47 -8.69 -12.85
C ASN A 177 -18.52 -7.71 -13.54
N ALA A 178 -18.92 -6.46 -13.71
CA ALA A 178 -18.06 -5.40 -14.23
C ALA A 178 -16.95 -5.06 -13.23
N MET A 179 -17.28 -4.91 -11.94
CA MET A 179 -16.31 -4.61 -10.88
C MET A 179 -15.35 -5.76 -10.58
N LEU A 180 -15.75 -7.03 -10.79
CA LEU A 180 -14.87 -8.20 -10.60
C LEU A 180 -13.73 -8.30 -11.62
N ARG A 181 -13.80 -7.55 -12.73
CA ARG A 181 -12.76 -7.57 -13.76
C ARG A 181 -11.51 -6.84 -13.27
N THR A 182 -10.36 -7.28 -13.78
CA THR A 182 -9.08 -6.64 -13.51
C THR A 182 -9.03 -5.21 -14.03
N SER A 183 -9.70 -4.92 -15.14
CA SER A 183 -9.77 -3.57 -15.70
C SER A 183 -11.17 -3.32 -16.28
N VAL A 184 -11.83 -2.27 -15.82
CA VAL A 184 -13.20 -1.93 -16.24
C VAL A 184 -13.37 -0.43 -16.47
N LYS A 185 -14.10 -0.08 -17.53
CA LYS A 185 -14.47 1.30 -17.86
C LYS A 185 -15.87 1.61 -17.36
N LEU A 186 -15.96 2.46 -16.34
CA LEU A 186 -17.23 2.92 -15.77
C LEU A 186 -18.02 3.73 -16.82
N GLY A 187 -19.33 3.51 -16.91
CA GLY A 187 -20.19 4.14 -17.92
C GLY A 187 -20.25 3.40 -19.26
N VAL A 188 -19.20 2.68 -19.62
CA VAL A 188 -19.14 1.87 -20.86
C VAL A 188 -19.50 0.41 -20.59
N ASP A 189 -18.83 -0.23 -19.62
CA ASP A 189 -19.02 -1.65 -19.31
C ASP A 189 -20.19 -1.89 -18.34
N ALA A 190 -20.58 -0.86 -17.59
CA ALA A 190 -21.71 -0.87 -16.68
C ALA A 190 -22.37 0.51 -16.64
N SER A 191 -23.70 0.54 -16.68
CA SER A 191 -24.46 1.78 -16.61
C SER A 191 -24.32 2.44 -15.24
N LEU A 192 -24.15 3.76 -15.23
CA LEU A 192 -23.77 4.54 -14.06
C LEU A 192 -24.80 5.63 -13.80
N THR A 193 -25.14 5.85 -12.54
CA THR A 193 -25.96 7.00 -12.12
C THR A 193 -25.45 7.59 -10.82
N LEU A 194 -25.74 8.88 -10.60
CA LEU A 194 -25.47 9.53 -9.33
C LEU A 194 -26.62 9.27 -8.35
N GLY A 195 -26.26 8.92 -7.12
CA GLY A 195 -27.17 8.75 -6.02
C GLY A 195 -27.71 10.09 -5.51
N PRO A 196 -28.96 10.15 -5.03
CA PRO A 196 -29.51 11.35 -4.42
C PRO A 196 -28.80 11.68 -3.12
N VAL A 197 -28.49 12.96 -2.90
CA VAL A 197 -27.96 13.48 -1.63
C VAL A 197 -28.94 14.50 -1.07
N GLY A 198 -29.36 14.35 0.18
CA GLY A 198 -30.27 15.28 0.86
C GLY A 198 -31.73 15.24 0.38
N ALA A 199 -32.07 14.32 -0.53
CA ALA A 199 -33.46 14.04 -0.88
C ALA A 199 -34.11 13.28 0.31
N GLY A 200 -35.19 13.83 0.87
CA GLY A 200 -35.93 13.16 1.94
C GLY A 200 -36.49 11.79 1.51
N VAL A 201 -36.74 10.92 2.48
CA VAL A 201 -37.29 9.57 2.29
C VAL A 201 -38.61 9.68 1.48
N GLY A 202 -38.58 9.27 0.21
CA GLY A 202 -39.74 9.27 -0.68
C GLY A 202 -39.68 10.22 -1.88
N ALA A 203 -38.69 11.11 -1.97
CA ALA A 203 -38.49 11.96 -3.16
C ALA A 203 -37.61 11.31 -4.25
N ALA A 204 -36.90 10.24 -3.91
CA ALA A 204 -35.93 9.57 -4.77
C ALA A 204 -36.35 8.15 -5.21
N THR A 205 -37.63 7.94 -5.51
CA THR A 205 -38.07 6.80 -6.35
C THR A 205 -37.86 7.10 -7.83
N ALA A 206 -36.76 7.76 -8.20
CA ALA A 206 -36.26 7.58 -9.55
C ALA A 206 -35.75 6.14 -9.59
N ASN A 207 -36.38 5.29 -10.40
CA ASN A 207 -35.90 3.93 -10.62
C ASN A 207 -34.41 4.00 -10.96
N LEU A 208 -33.55 3.70 -9.97
CA LEU A 208 -32.11 3.59 -10.12
C LEU A 208 -31.87 2.27 -10.87
N SER A 209 -32.29 2.23 -12.14
CA SER A 209 -32.13 1.09 -13.05
C SER A 209 -30.70 0.95 -13.55
N ALA A 210 -29.78 1.77 -13.05
CA ALA A 210 -28.37 1.68 -13.39
C ALA A 210 -27.73 0.49 -12.68
N ASP A 211 -26.73 -0.10 -13.35
CA ASP A 211 -25.95 -1.19 -12.80
C ASP A 211 -25.11 -0.73 -11.59
N LEU A 212 -24.67 0.54 -11.62
CA LEU A 212 -23.84 1.19 -10.61
C LEU A 212 -24.45 2.52 -10.15
N VAL A 213 -24.46 2.75 -8.83
CA VAL A 213 -24.89 4.02 -8.21
C VAL A 213 -23.73 4.61 -7.44
N ILE A 214 -23.39 5.88 -7.70
CA ILE A 214 -22.29 6.58 -7.03
C ILE A 214 -22.84 7.55 -6.00
N PHE A 215 -22.28 7.51 -4.80
CA PHE A 215 -22.46 8.53 -3.78
C PHE A 215 -21.11 9.19 -3.48
N GLU A 216 -21.11 10.50 -3.32
CA GLU A 216 -19.90 11.28 -3.13
C GLU A 216 -20.07 12.23 -1.95
N ARG A 217 -18.98 12.44 -1.20
CA ARG A 217 -18.94 13.36 -0.07
C ARG A 217 -17.66 14.17 -0.10
N GLY A 218 -17.80 15.50 -0.19
CA GLY A 218 -16.68 16.42 -0.28
C GLY A 218 -17.13 17.88 -0.17
N LYS A 219 -16.17 18.79 0.03
CA LYS A 219 -16.43 20.23 0.22
C LYS A 219 -16.63 21.02 -1.08
N GLY A 220 -16.77 20.36 -2.23
CA GLY A 220 -16.73 20.99 -3.56
C GLY A 220 -17.93 20.65 -4.45
N LEU A 221 -18.00 21.29 -5.62
CA LEU A 221 -18.98 21.06 -6.68
C LEU A 221 -18.68 19.72 -7.40
N TYR A 222 -18.76 18.62 -6.66
CA TYR A 222 -18.53 17.28 -7.19
C TYR A 222 -19.67 16.82 -8.13
N ALA A 223 -20.86 17.43 -7.97
CA ALA A 223 -22.04 17.24 -8.80
C ALA A 223 -21.88 17.90 -10.18
N GLY A 224 -21.32 17.17 -11.15
CA GLY A 224 -21.40 17.60 -12.56
C GLY A 224 -20.29 17.13 -13.50
N LEU A 225 -19.21 16.53 -13.00
CA LEU A 225 -18.20 15.89 -13.85
C LEU A 225 -18.22 14.39 -13.60
N SER A 226 -18.65 13.67 -14.62
CA SER A 226 -18.90 12.26 -14.54
C SER A 226 -17.62 11.46 -14.29
N ILE A 227 -17.70 10.49 -13.39
CA ILE A 227 -16.79 9.33 -13.31
C ILE A 227 -16.97 8.42 -14.55
N ASP A 228 -17.91 8.75 -15.44
CA ASP A 228 -18.05 8.14 -16.75
C ASP A 228 -16.74 8.22 -17.55
N GLY A 229 -16.29 7.08 -18.08
CA GLY A 229 -14.99 6.93 -18.72
C GLY A 229 -13.83 6.64 -17.75
N ALA A 230 -14.07 6.53 -16.45
CA ALA A 230 -13.04 6.10 -15.50
C ALA A 230 -12.60 4.65 -15.75
N VAL A 231 -11.31 4.41 -15.57
CA VAL A 231 -10.77 3.06 -15.50
C VAL A 231 -10.61 2.69 -14.02
N LEU A 232 -11.22 1.57 -13.64
CA LEU A 232 -10.92 0.88 -12.40
C LEU A 232 -9.99 -0.29 -12.71
N ASP A 233 -8.88 -0.36 -12.01
CA ASP A 233 -7.85 -1.37 -12.21
C ASP A 233 -7.53 -2.09 -10.90
N ALA A 234 -7.61 -3.42 -10.92
CA ALA A 234 -7.34 -4.27 -9.76
C ALA A 234 -5.86 -4.28 -9.45
N ARG A 235 -5.49 -3.98 -8.20
CA ARG A 235 -4.11 -3.94 -7.74
C ARG A 235 -3.64 -5.32 -7.31
N GLU A 236 -3.48 -6.24 -8.27
CA GLU A 236 -3.14 -7.65 -7.98
C GLU A 236 -1.87 -7.82 -7.13
N THR A 237 -0.85 -7.00 -7.36
CA THR A 237 0.36 -7.00 -6.51
C THR A 237 0.04 -6.61 -5.06
N LEU A 238 -0.84 -5.62 -4.85
CA LEU A 238 -1.23 -5.19 -3.50
C LEU A 238 -2.13 -6.23 -2.83
N ASN A 239 -3.03 -6.87 -3.57
CA ASN A 239 -3.83 -8.00 -3.11
C ASN A 239 -2.91 -9.11 -2.56
N ARG A 240 -1.94 -9.57 -3.37
CA ARG A 240 -0.99 -10.60 -2.97
C ARG A 240 -0.19 -10.21 -1.73
N LEU A 241 0.29 -8.97 -1.65
CA LEU A 241 1.06 -8.49 -0.49
C LEU A 241 0.20 -8.43 0.78
N TYR A 242 -1.04 -7.97 0.65
CA TYR A 242 -1.97 -7.89 1.77
C TYR A 242 -2.37 -9.28 2.30
N TYR A 243 -2.59 -10.25 1.42
CA TYR A 243 -2.99 -11.61 1.80
C TYR A 243 -1.81 -12.57 2.04
N GLY A 244 -0.59 -12.18 1.67
CA GLY A 244 0.62 -12.98 1.85
C GLY A 244 0.72 -14.20 0.94
N GLN A 245 -0.12 -14.30 -0.10
CA GLN A 245 -0.16 -15.42 -1.04
C GLN A 245 -0.66 -14.98 -2.42
N GLU A 246 -0.39 -15.77 -3.45
CA GLU A 246 -0.98 -15.59 -4.79
C GLU A 246 -2.50 -15.76 -4.69
N VAL A 247 -3.23 -14.74 -5.10
CA VAL A 247 -4.69 -14.69 -5.00
C VAL A 247 -5.24 -13.81 -6.10
N THR A 248 -6.39 -14.17 -6.65
CA THR A 248 -7.09 -13.34 -7.62
C THR A 248 -8.20 -12.53 -6.96
N THR A 249 -8.59 -11.43 -7.60
CA THR A 249 -9.72 -10.62 -7.15
C THR A 249 -11.04 -11.43 -7.07
N THR A 250 -11.23 -12.40 -7.98
CA THR A 250 -12.39 -13.30 -7.97
C THR A 250 -12.40 -14.19 -6.73
N ASP A 251 -11.26 -14.75 -6.33
CA ASP A 251 -11.15 -15.56 -5.11
C ASP A 251 -11.58 -14.71 -3.89
N ILE A 252 -10.96 -13.54 -3.74
CA ILE A 252 -11.21 -12.62 -2.63
C ILE A 252 -12.69 -12.26 -2.49
N LEU A 253 -13.36 -11.95 -3.62
CA LEU A 253 -14.71 -11.37 -3.61
C LEU A 253 -15.83 -12.42 -3.71
N LEU A 254 -15.65 -13.49 -4.49
CA LEU A 254 -16.69 -14.50 -4.67
C LEU A 254 -16.57 -15.66 -3.68
N THR A 255 -15.35 -16.17 -3.45
CA THR A 255 -15.17 -17.29 -2.52
C THR A 255 -15.02 -16.81 -1.09
N GLY A 256 -14.58 -15.55 -0.90
CA GLY A 256 -14.31 -14.98 0.42
C GLY A 256 -13.03 -15.52 1.05
N GLU A 257 -12.18 -16.17 0.25
CA GLU A 257 -10.88 -16.68 0.66
C GLU A 257 -9.76 -16.06 -0.19
N PRO A 258 -8.59 -15.79 0.43
CA PRO A 258 -8.26 -15.99 1.83
C PRO A 258 -8.78 -14.84 2.72
N LYS A 259 -8.92 -15.11 4.02
CA LYS A 259 -9.32 -14.09 5.01
C LYS A 259 -8.10 -13.37 5.58
N ASN A 260 -8.25 -12.08 5.84
CA ASN A 260 -7.26 -11.29 6.56
C ASN A 260 -7.90 -10.66 7.81
N PRO A 261 -7.32 -10.80 9.02
CA PRO A 261 -7.85 -10.17 10.23
C PRO A 261 -8.05 -8.65 10.13
N HIS A 262 -7.22 -7.96 9.34
CA HIS A 262 -7.31 -6.52 9.13
C HIS A 262 -8.54 -6.09 8.30
N ALA A 263 -9.20 -7.04 7.61
CA ALA A 263 -10.44 -6.80 6.88
C ALA A 263 -11.69 -6.75 7.79
N GLY A 264 -11.62 -7.38 8.96
CA GLY A 264 -12.80 -7.67 9.77
C GLY A 264 -13.56 -6.43 10.25
N GLY A 265 -12.84 -5.33 10.53
CA GLY A 265 -13.46 -4.07 10.95
C GLY A 265 -14.40 -3.50 9.91
N LEU A 266 -13.91 -3.37 8.66
CA LEU A 266 -14.70 -2.85 7.55
C LEU A 266 -15.90 -3.77 7.22
N ALA A 267 -15.69 -5.09 7.16
CA ALA A 267 -16.77 -6.05 6.94
C ALA A 267 -17.86 -5.97 8.02
N SER A 268 -17.47 -5.81 9.28
CA SER A 268 -18.40 -5.69 10.40
C SER A 268 -19.27 -4.44 10.31
N VAL A 269 -18.70 -3.31 9.90
CA VAL A 269 -19.46 -2.05 9.71
C VAL A 269 -20.50 -2.23 8.62
N LEU A 270 -20.12 -2.75 7.44
CA LEU A 270 -21.08 -2.97 6.35
C LEU A 270 -22.18 -3.98 6.73
N THR A 271 -21.83 -5.09 7.38
CA THR A 271 -22.82 -6.06 7.86
C THR A 271 -23.80 -5.43 8.85
N ARG A 272 -23.30 -4.58 9.76
CA ARG A 272 -24.16 -3.87 10.72
C ARG A 272 -25.15 -2.95 9.99
N MET A 273 -24.69 -2.21 8.99
CA MET A 273 -25.55 -1.31 8.19
C MET A 273 -26.66 -2.03 7.43
N MET A 274 -26.46 -3.30 7.07
CA MET A 274 -27.52 -4.12 6.46
C MET A 274 -28.62 -4.50 7.46
N VAL A 275 -28.27 -4.66 8.74
CA VAL A 275 -29.16 -5.22 9.77
C VAL A 275 -29.89 -4.12 10.59
N GLU A 276 -29.22 -3.01 10.89
CA GLU A 276 -29.58 -2.12 12.01
C GLU A 276 -30.52 -0.94 11.65
N GLN A 277 -31.53 -1.13 10.80
CA GLN A 277 -32.43 -0.03 10.41
C GLN A 277 -33.91 -0.41 10.47
N LYS A 278 -34.34 -0.98 11.61
CA LYS A 278 -35.74 -1.26 11.92
C LYS A 278 -36.26 -0.33 13.00
#